data_AF-A0AAV7E3K8-F1
#
_entry.id   AF-A0AAV7E3K8-F1
#
_cell.length_a   1.000
_cell.length_b   1.000
_cell.length_c   1.000
_cell.angle_alpha   90.00
_cell.angle_beta   90.00
_cell.angle_gamma   90.00
#
_symmetry.space_group_name_H-M   'P 1'
#
loop_
_entity.id
_entity.type
_entity.pdbx_description
1 polymer ?
#
loop_
_entity_poly.entity_id
_entity_poly.type
_entity_poly.pdbx_seq_one_letter_code
_entity_poly.pdbx_strand_id
1 'polypeptide(L)'
;MGELAIDKHVQYILDVEKKRDFETLLMEHIRMNGAYWGLTTLYLLGKLEKVDQDAVVEWMMKCQHDCGGFGGSIGHDPHVLYTLSAVQVLVLFNKLDMLDAEKVSNSYRMKMDLLQVTYGEKLIPGFLIVQFVV
;
A
#
# COMPACT_ATOMS: atom_id res chain seq x y z
N MET A 1 -3.68 -34.68 -1.56
CA MET A 1 -3.41 -33.27 -1.19
C MET A 1 -2.85 -32.59 -2.42
N GLY A 2 -3.43 -31.47 -2.86
CA GLY A 2 -2.91 -30.73 -4.02
C GLY A 2 -1.64 -29.96 -3.64
N GLU A 3 -0.62 -30.01 -4.50
CA GLU A 3 0.61 -29.23 -4.33
C GLU A 3 0.39 -27.78 -4.77
N LEU A 4 0.93 -26.82 -4.01
CA LEU A 4 0.84 -25.40 -4.33
C LEU A 4 1.81 -25.08 -5.49
N ALA A 5 1.28 -24.56 -6.60
CA ALA A 5 2.08 -24.22 -7.77
C ALA A 5 2.82 -22.87 -7.59
N ILE A 6 3.76 -22.81 -6.65
CA ILE A 6 4.49 -21.60 -6.24
C ILE A 6 5.08 -20.86 -7.45
N ASP A 7 5.79 -21.57 -8.33
CA ASP A 7 6.46 -20.94 -9.48
C ASP A 7 5.48 -20.26 -10.44
N LYS A 8 4.28 -20.82 -10.61
CA LYS A 8 3.23 -20.23 -11.45
C LYS A 8 2.68 -18.94 -10.83
N HIS A 9 2.48 -18.91 -9.51
CA HIS A 9 2.02 -17.71 -8.80
C HIS A 9 3.06 -16.60 -8.85
N VAL A 10 4.32 -16.94 -8.64
CA VAL A 10 5.44 -15.99 -8.71
C VAL A 10 5.56 -15.42 -10.12
N GLN A 11 5.53 -16.26 -11.15
CA GLN A 11 5.58 -15.81 -12.53
C GLN A 11 4.41 -14.88 -12.88
N TYR A 12 3.19 -15.24 -12.45
CA TYR A 12 2.01 -14.41 -12.66
C TYR A 12 2.17 -13.00 -12.05
N ILE A 13 2.66 -12.89 -10.82
CA ILE A 13 2.86 -11.59 -10.15
C ILE A 13 3.87 -10.72 -10.92
N LEU A 14 4.98 -11.32 -11.35
CA LEU A 14 6.01 -10.62 -12.13
C LEU A 14 5.52 -10.21 -13.53
N ASP A 15 4.59 -10.97 -14.13
CA ASP A 15 4.03 -10.65 -15.43
C ASP A 15 2.94 -9.58 -15.35
N VAL A 16 2.14 -9.55 -14.28
CA VAL A 16 1.15 -8.51 -14.03
C VAL A 16 1.80 -7.12 -13.98
N GLU A 17 2.98 -7.01 -13.35
CA GLU A 17 3.72 -5.74 -13.26
C GLU A 17 4.20 -5.20 -14.62
N LYS A 18 4.44 -6.10 -15.59
CA LYS A 18 4.92 -5.74 -16.94
C LYS A 18 3.81 -5.36 -17.90
N LYS A 19 2.56 -5.71 -17.61
CA LYS A 19 1.43 -5.39 -18.49
C LYS A 19 1.20 -3.87 -18.50
N ARG A 20 0.97 -3.36 -19.71
CA ARG A 20 0.72 -1.93 -20.00
C ARG A 20 -0.50 -1.84 -20.91
N ASP A 21 -1.58 -2.51 -20.53
CA ASP A 21 -2.85 -2.52 -21.27
C ASP A 21 -3.84 -1.50 -20.71
N PHE A 22 -4.99 -1.39 -21.38
CA PHE A 22 -6.07 -0.49 -20.97
C PHE A 22 -6.58 -0.80 -19.55
N GLU A 23 -6.63 -2.08 -19.17
CA GLU A 23 -7.03 -2.49 -17.83
C GLU A 23 -6.06 -1.98 -16.77
N THR A 24 -4.75 -2.02 -17.05
CA THR A 24 -3.71 -1.46 -16.18
C THR A 24 -3.91 0.04 -15.97
N LEU A 25 -4.29 0.79 -17.01
CA LEU A 25 -4.60 2.22 -16.90
C LEU A 25 -5.83 2.48 -16.03
N LEU A 26 -6.90 1.69 -16.20
CA LEU A 26 -8.10 1.80 -15.36
C LEU A 26 -7.79 1.52 -13.89
N MET A 27 -6.85 0.63 -13.60
CA MET A 27 -6.45 0.24 -12.24
C MET A 27 -5.35 1.12 -11.64
N GLU A 28 -4.89 2.15 -12.35
CA GLU A 28 -3.79 3.00 -11.88
C GLU A 28 -4.08 3.63 -10.51
N HIS A 29 -5.34 3.99 -10.25
CA HIS A 29 -5.75 4.59 -8.99
C HIS A 29 -5.60 3.68 -7.77
N ILE A 30 -5.49 2.35 -7.92
CA ILE A 30 -5.25 1.40 -6.83
C ILE A 30 -3.85 0.76 -6.89
N ARG A 31 -2.94 1.29 -7.72
CA ARG A 31 -1.64 0.67 -7.99
C ARG A 31 -0.80 0.43 -6.73
N MET A 32 -0.82 1.36 -5.77
CA MET A 32 -0.17 1.19 -4.45
C MET A 32 -0.67 -0.05 -3.69
N ASN A 33 -1.99 -0.28 -3.69
CA ASN A 33 -2.58 -1.45 -3.03
C ASN A 33 -2.21 -2.74 -3.79
N GLY A 34 -2.22 -2.68 -5.13
CA GLY A 34 -1.77 -3.79 -5.98
C GLY A 34 -0.32 -4.18 -5.70
N ALA A 35 0.57 -3.21 -5.53
CA ALA A 35 1.96 -3.44 -5.14
C ALA A 35 2.03 -4.15 -3.77
N TYR A 36 1.30 -3.66 -2.77
CA TYR A 36 1.22 -4.32 -1.46
C TYR A 36 0.76 -5.78 -1.55
N TRP A 37 -0.32 -6.08 -2.29
CA TRP A 37 -0.81 -7.45 -2.43
C TRP A 37 0.19 -8.37 -3.14
N GLY A 38 0.79 -7.90 -4.23
CA GLY A 38 1.80 -8.67 -4.97
C GLY A 38 3.04 -8.95 -4.14
N LEU A 39 3.57 -7.92 -3.48
CA LEU A 39 4.78 -8.02 -2.65
C LEU A 39 4.55 -8.86 -1.40
N THR A 40 3.42 -8.70 -0.72
CA THR A 40 3.06 -9.56 0.42
C THR A 40 2.95 -11.02 -0.01
N THR A 41 2.37 -11.28 -1.19
CA THR A 41 2.29 -12.65 -1.71
C THR A 41 3.69 -13.22 -1.96
N LEU A 42 4.59 -12.45 -2.58
CA LEU A 42 5.98 -12.88 -2.78
C LEU A 42 6.73 -13.09 -1.46
N TYR A 43 6.50 -12.24 -0.47
CA TYR A 43 7.07 -12.41 0.88
C TYR A 43 6.59 -13.71 1.53
N LEU A 44 5.28 -14.00 1.48
CA LEU A 44 4.71 -15.24 2.01
C LEU A 44 5.25 -16.50 1.30
N LEU A 45 5.56 -16.38 0.00
CA LEU A 45 6.17 -17.46 -0.79
C LEU A 45 7.69 -17.55 -0.64
N GLY A 46 8.32 -16.65 0.13
CA GLY A 46 9.77 -16.59 0.28
C GLY A 46 10.51 -16.27 -1.03
N LYS A 47 9.91 -15.43 -1.88
CA LYS A 47 10.38 -15.02 -3.21
C LYS A 47 10.45 -13.51 -3.39
N LEU A 48 10.57 -12.76 -2.29
CA LEU A 48 10.62 -11.29 -2.32
C LEU A 48 11.88 -10.77 -3.04
N GLU A 49 12.95 -11.56 -3.07
CA GLU A 49 14.21 -11.27 -3.76
C GLU A 49 14.09 -11.20 -5.29
N LYS A 50 12.96 -11.63 -5.87
CA LYS A 50 12.72 -11.53 -7.31
C LYS A 50 12.27 -10.13 -7.76
N VAL A 51 12.03 -9.21 -6.84
CA VAL A 51 11.63 -7.83 -7.14
C VAL A 51 12.73 -6.86 -6.75
N ASP A 52 12.93 -5.84 -7.57
CA ASP A 52 13.80 -4.72 -7.25
C ASP A 52 13.14 -3.82 -6.18
N GLN A 53 13.54 -4.04 -4.93
CA GLN A 53 12.99 -3.32 -3.78
C GLN A 53 13.36 -1.84 -3.79
N ASP A 54 14.50 -1.47 -4.37
CA ASP A 54 14.93 -0.07 -4.46
C ASP A 54 14.06 0.68 -5.47
N ALA A 55 13.83 0.08 -6.65
CA ALA A 55 12.97 0.66 -7.68
C ALA A 55 11.52 0.83 -7.20
N VAL A 56 10.97 -0.15 -6.47
CA VAL A 56 9.63 -0.06 -5.89
C VAL A 56 9.54 1.09 -4.89
N VAL A 57 10.52 1.19 -3.98
CA VAL A 57 10.53 2.24 -2.96
C VAL A 57 10.70 3.61 -3.59
N GLU A 58 11.58 3.77 -4.59
CA GLU A 58 11.75 5.02 -5.32
C GLU A 58 10.43 5.47 -5.96
N TRP A 59 9.69 4.54 -6.59
CA TRP A 59 8.36 4.83 -7.14
C TRP A 59 7.37 5.22 -6.04
N MET A 60 7.33 4.49 -4.92
CA MET A 60 6.42 4.80 -3.81
C MET A 60 6.66 6.16 -3.20
N MET A 61 7.93 6.56 -3.01
CA MET A 61 8.27 7.87 -2.45
C MET A 61 7.83 9.02 -3.37
N LYS A 62 7.77 8.80 -4.69
CA LYS A 62 7.19 9.77 -5.65
C LYS A 62 5.66 9.90 -5.52
N CYS A 63 4.99 8.95 -4.88
CA CYS A 63 3.56 9.01 -4.59
C CYS A 63 3.26 9.70 -3.24
N GLN A 64 4.28 10.06 -2.44
CA GLN A 64 4.10 10.75 -1.17
C GLN A 64 3.86 12.25 -1.37
N HIS A 65 2.93 12.81 -0.61
CA HIS A 65 2.57 14.23 -0.62
C HIS A 65 3.20 14.99 0.55
N ASP A 66 3.18 16.32 0.47
CA ASP A 66 3.68 17.20 1.52
C ASP A 66 2.93 17.09 2.85
N CYS A 67 1.70 16.58 2.84
CA CYS A 67 0.99 16.26 4.08
C CYS A 67 1.59 15.02 4.78
N GLY A 68 2.29 14.14 4.07
CA GLY A 68 2.80 12.86 4.55
C GLY A 68 2.05 11.65 4.00
N GLY A 69 0.82 11.84 3.52
CA GLY A 69 0.02 10.78 2.90
C GLY A 69 0.50 10.36 1.51
N PHE A 70 0.12 9.16 1.09
CA PHE A 70 0.42 8.60 -0.23
C PHE A 70 -0.81 8.54 -1.13
N GLY A 71 -0.59 8.80 -2.42
CA GLY A 71 -1.57 8.56 -3.49
C GLY A 71 -1.50 7.13 -4.05
N GLY A 72 -2.52 6.74 -4.81
CA GLY A 72 -2.60 5.42 -5.43
C GLY A 72 -1.59 5.23 -6.59
N SER A 73 -1.23 6.32 -7.26
CA SER A 73 -0.16 6.45 -8.24
C SER A 73 0.43 7.87 -8.17
N ILE A 74 1.45 8.15 -8.98
CA ILE A 74 2.08 9.48 -9.05
C ILE A 74 1.03 10.50 -9.51
N GLY A 75 0.91 11.61 -8.78
CA GLY A 75 -0.04 12.68 -9.09
C GLY A 75 -1.48 12.42 -8.60
N HIS A 76 -1.76 11.29 -7.96
CA HIS A 76 -3.07 11.02 -7.36
C HIS A 76 -3.16 11.58 -5.94
N ASP A 77 -4.35 11.99 -5.52
CA ASP A 77 -4.58 12.55 -4.18
C ASP A 77 -4.22 11.56 -3.06
N PRO A 78 -3.69 12.06 -1.94
CA PRO A 78 -3.29 11.20 -0.84
C PRO A 78 -4.52 10.63 -0.13
N HIS A 79 -4.49 9.31 0.11
CA HIS A 79 -5.55 8.60 0.81
C HIS A 79 -4.97 7.68 1.89
N VAL A 80 -5.76 7.46 2.95
CA VAL A 80 -5.35 6.63 4.07
C VAL A 80 -5.10 5.17 3.67
N LEU A 81 -5.88 4.66 2.70
CA LEU A 81 -5.71 3.29 2.16
C LEU A 81 -4.33 3.11 1.50
N TYR A 82 -3.95 4.00 0.60
CA TYR A 82 -2.66 3.93 -0.10
C TYR A 82 -1.50 4.18 0.86
N THR A 83 -1.71 5.02 1.87
CA THR A 83 -0.70 5.27 2.90
C THR A 83 -0.46 4.05 3.76
N LEU A 84 -1.53 3.34 4.16
CA LEU A 84 -1.41 2.08 4.87
C LEU A 84 -0.63 1.05 4.02
N SER A 85 -1.00 0.86 2.76
CA SER A 85 -0.30 -0.06 1.86
C SER A 85 1.16 0.33 1.64
N ALA A 86 1.46 1.63 1.53
CA ALA A 86 2.84 2.11 1.41
C ALA A 86 3.66 1.78 2.67
N VAL A 87 3.13 2.06 3.86
CA VAL A 87 3.81 1.73 5.14
C VAL A 87 4.03 0.22 5.26
N GLN A 88 3.04 -0.60 4.91
CA GLN A 88 3.16 -2.06 4.94
C GLN A 88 4.27 -2.57 4.00
N VAL A 89 4.39 -2.01 2.79
CA VAL A 89 5.48 -2.36 1.86
C VAL A 89 6.85 -1.93 2.40
N LEU A 90 6.96 -0.75 3.00
CA LEU A 90 8.20 -0.32 3.65
C LEU A 90 8.60 -1.23 4.82
N VAL A 91 7.64 -1.76 5.58
CA VAL A 91 7.88 -2.78 6.61
C VAL A 91 8.40 -4.08 5.98
N LEU A 92 7.77 -4.56 4.90
CA LEU A 92 8.20 -5.78 4.21
C LEU A 92 9.64 -5.70 3.72
N PHE A 93 10.07 -4.52 3.27
CA PHE A 93 11.44 -4.27 2.83
C PHE A 93 12.40 -3.85 3.94
N ASN A 94 11.92 -3.71 5.18
CA ASN A 94 12.70 -3.19 6.30
C ASN A 94 13.33 -1.81 6.01
N LYS A 95 12.55 -0.90 5.41
CA LYS A 95 12.93 0.46 4.99
C LYS A 95 12.05 1.56 5.59
N LEU A 96 11.55 1.33 6.81
CA LEU A 96 10.71 2.31 7.52
C LEU A 96 11.44 3.62 7.83
N ASP A 97 12.76 3.60 7.90
CA ASP A 97 13.64 4.75 8.12
C ASP A 97 13.56 5.81 7.01
N MET A 98 13.11 5.43 5.82
CA MET A 98 12.87 6.37 4.71
C MET A 98 11.63 7.25 4.92
N LEU A 99 10.80 6.91 5.91
CA LEU A 99 9.53 7.58 6.17
C LEU A 99 9.63 8.49 7.39
N ASP A 100 9.16 9.73 7.25
CA ASP A 100 8.88 10.60 8.39
C ASP A 100 7.57 10.16 9.07
N ALA A 101 7.70 9.31 10.09
CA ALA A 101 6.58 8.75 10.83
C ALA A 101 5.70 9.82 11.50
N GLU A 102 6.30 10.93 11.96
CA GLU A 102 5.57 12.04 12.56
C GLU A 102 4.71 12.75 11.52
N LYS A 103 5.26 13.00 10.33
CA LYS A 103 4.53 13.61 9.22
C LYS A 103 3.33 12.76 8.80
N VAL A 104 3.52 11.45 8.65
CA VAL A 104 2.41 10.52 8.33
C VAL A 104 1.37 10.49 9.44
N SER A 105 1.80 10.37 10.69
CA SER A 105 0.91 10.34 11.86
C SER A 105 0.06 11.61 11.94
N ASN A 106 0.69 12.79 11.84
CA ASN A 106 0.02 14.08 11.94
C ASN A 106 -1.00 14.32 10.81
N SER A 107 -0.71 13.82 9.60
CA SER A 107 -1.63 13.86 8.46
C SER A 107 -3.00 13.23 8.75
N TYR A 108 -3.00 12.12 9.47
CA TYR A 108 -4.22 11.37 9.79
C TYR A 108 -4.74 11.62 11.20
N ARG A 109 -3.91 12.13 12.11
CA ARG A 109 -4.32 12.56 13.45
C ARG A 109 -5.37 13.67 13.36
N MET A 110 -5.15 14.71 12.56
CA MET A 110 -6.16 15.76 12.37
C MET A 110 -7.47 15.24 11.78
N LYS A 111 -7.41 14.27 10.86
CA LYS A 111 -8.60 13.64 10.28
C LYS A 111 -9.34 12.76 11.29
N MET A 112 -8.61 12.05 12.14
CA MET A 112 -9.17 11.23 13.21
C MET A 112 -9.77 12.10 14.33
N ASP A 113 -9.09 13.18 14.70
CA ASP A 113 -9.57 14.17 15.66
C ASP A 113 -10.84 14.86 15.14
N LEU A 114 -10.87 15.23 13.85
CA LEU A 114 -12.09 15.72 13.21
C LEU A 114 -13.20 14.69 13.27
N LEU A 115 -12.95 13.42 12.90
CA LEU A 115 -13.96 12.35 12.98
C LEU A 115 -14.46 12.12 14.41
N GLN A 116 -13.61 12.23 15.43
CA GLN A 116 -14.03 12.17 16.84
C GLN A 116 -14.88 13.38 17.24
N VAL A 117 -14.56 14.58 16.72
CA VAL A 117 -15.37 15.78 16.92
C VAL A 117 -16.72 15.69 16.19
N THR A 118 -16.77 15.13 14.97
CA THR A 118 -18.03 15.00 14.20
C THR A 118 -18.91 13.82 14.65
N TYR A 119 -18.33 12.71 15.10
CA TYR A 119 -19.08 11.49 15.46
C TYR A 119 -19.18 11.21 16.97
N GLY A 120 -18.49 11.98 17.82
CA GLY A 120 -18.46 11.78 19.28
C GLY A 120 -17.86 10.43 19.69
N GLU A 121 -17.90 10.11 20.98
CA GLU A 121 -17.36 8.87 21.61
C GLU A 121 -18.04 7.55 21.17
N LYS A 122 -18.60 7.47 19.96
CA LYS A 122 -19.19 6.25 19.36
C LYS A 122 -18.32 5.62 18.27
N LEU A 123 -17.00 5.81 18.32
CA LEU A 123 -16.07 5.03 17.51
C LEU A 123 -15.75 3.70 18.19
N ILE A 124 -16.50 2.67 17.82
CA ILE A 124 -16.27 1.29 18.28
C ILE A 124 -14.89 0.84 17.76
N PRO A 125 -13.98 0.31 18.62
CA PRO A 125 -12.60 -0.02 18.24
C PRO A 125 -12.44 -0.97 17.04
N GLY A 126 -13.48 -1.72 16.68
CA GLY A 126 -13.50 -2.65 15.54
C GLY A 126 -14.08 -2.08 14.23
N PHE A 127 -14.74 -0.93 14.26
CA PHE A 127 -15.37 -0.35 13.06
C PHE A 127 -14.33 0.21 12.08
N LEU A 128 -13.15 0.61 12.61
CA LEU A 128 -12.06 1.17 11.83
C LEU A 128 -11.28 0.13 11.00
N ILE A 129 -11.43 -1.17 11.25
CA ILE A 129 -10.74 -2.20 10.46
C ILE A 129 -11.61 -2.64 9.28
N VAL A 130 -12.93 -2.71 9.47
CA VAL A 130 -13.86 -3.22 8.46
C VAL A 130 -14.10 -2.21 7.33
N GLN A 131 -14.08 -0.90 7.63
CA GLN A 131 -14.23 0.15 6.60
C GLN A 131 -12.98 0.31 5.69
N PHE A 132 -11.87 -0.37 5.99
CA PHE A 132 -10.58 -0.22 5.28
C PHE A 132 -10.23 -1.43 4.40
N VAL A 133 -11.08 -2.47 4.39
CA VAL A 133 -10.86 -3.70 3.61
C VAL A 133 -11.98 -3.94 2.57
N VAL A 134 -13.03 -3.11 2.52
CA VAL A 134 -14.07 -3.16 1.46
C VAL A 134 -14.47 -1.76 1.03
#